data_AF-A0A2E0X6M8-F1
#
_entry.id   AF-A0A2E0X6M8-F1
#
_cell.length_a   1.000
_cell.length_b   1.000
_cell.length_c   1.000
_cell.angle_alpha   90.00
_cell.angle_beta   90.00
_cell.angle_gamma   90.00
#
_symmetry.space_group_name_H-M   'P 1'
#
loop_
_entity.id
_entity.type
_entity.pdbx_description
1 polymer ?
#
loop_
_entity_poly.entity_id
_entity_poly.type
_entity_poly.pdbx_seq_one_letter_code
_entity_poly.pdbx_strand_id
1 'polypeptide(L)'
;MPRFNFGRCRLALLLLGSGAVPALISNPIQAQQLELIARTTVDEAALTFATGPATRFSNTVNGRTHQQSPLATCHGYQYATYVDARRRICVGRRKLPGDLWEVIRFEDHRFESNDSHNTAVLGICNKDGTIHLAFDHHATRLNYRVSDLGAAHHPESVEWKADLFGPITHTLGSVLPTPQVTYPRFFPTPDGNLMLYYRAVTSGNGDGMIERYDGDRHDWTPGLGRFIARDIGTYTANGRTSLARCPYMNSLSFAGRRLHASWVWRDRFEKTDPRNQHDLCYAYSDDKGHSWCNSAGEIIGNTGDDFIHLDSPGLIVASIPTGSGLANQNAQYAFADGSIHIVLRHRTSGATTSCYQHYWREEKGEWCHESLPYAGDRPKLIGTNDGRLLLVYTDDEQLFIAAGQPNSRRSRWRWTGVALPAPHSIYGDAVLDVRRWEVDKVLSIYSQEEPAAELQTAQPETLDGMPSPLNVVDYRLIETEAFPK
;
A
#
# COMPACT_ATOMS: atom_id res chain seq x y z
N MET A 1 11.19 20.46 17.79
CA MET A 1 9.79 20.17 18.20
C MET A 1 9.82 18.91 19.04
N PRO A 2 9.33 18.93 20.29
CA PRO A 2 9.44 17.75 21.16
C PRO A 2 8.49 16.67 20.64
N ARG A 3 9.06 15.47 20.38
CA ARG A 3 8.32 14.27 20.03
C ARG A 3 7.70 13.72 21.31
N PHE A 4 6.39 13.44 21.29
CA PHE A 4 5.73 12.71 22.35
C PHE A 4 6.27 11.28 22.36
N ASN A 5 7.05 10.99 23.40
CA ASN A 5 7.57 9.68 23.73
C ASN A 5 6.41 8.88 24.36
N PHE A 6 5.85 7.89 23.67
CA PHE A 6 4.98 6.92 24.31
C PHE A 6 5.86 5.98 25.13
N GLY A 7 6.04 6.33 26.40
CA GLY A 7 6.74 5.51 27.37
C GLY A 7 6.04 4.17 27.53
N ARG A 8 6.79 3.09 27.30
CA ARG A 8 6.44 1.70 27.64
C ARG A 8 6.17 1.60 29.14
N CYS A 9 4.91 1.56 29.55
CA CYS A 9 4.53 1.21 30.93
C CYS A 9 4.47 -0.32 31.06
N ARG A 10 5.52 -0.91 31.62
CA ARG A 10 5.45 -2.26 32.19
C ARG A 10 4.78 -2.17 33.56
N LEU A 11 3.51 -2.54 33.64
CA LEU A 11 2.82 -2.71 34.91
C LEU A 11 3.20 -4.09 35.48
N ALA A 12 4.04 -4.11 36.51
CA ALA A 12 4.29 -5.31 37.31
C ALA A 12 3.07 -5.57 38.20
N LEU A 13 2.31 -6.63 37.90
CA LEU A 13 1.18 -7.06 38.73
C LEU A 13 1.72 -7.98 39.84
N LEU A 14 1.64 -7.53 41.10
CA LEU A 14 1.82 -8.41 42.27
C LEU A 14 0.59 -9.32 42.41
N LEU A 15 0.79 -10.62 42.34
CA LEU A 15 -0.20 -11.66 42.67
C LEU A 15 -0.09 -12.03 44.15
N LEU A 16 -1.14 -11.75 44.93
CA LEU A 16 -1.46 -12.43 46.19
C LEU A 16 -2.72 -13.27 45.94
N GLY A 17 -2.63 -14.57 46.21
CA GLY A 17 -3.62 -15.56 45.80
C GLY A 17 -4.83 -15.73 46.73
N SER A 18 -5.87 -16.38 46.19
CA SER A 18 -6.66 -17.43 46.84
C SER A 18 -7.64 -18.02 45.81
N GLY A 19 -8.04 -19.27 46.04
CA GLY A 19 -8.44 -20.23 45.01
C GLY A 19 -9.80 -20.03 44.33
N ALA A 20 -9.85 -20.47 43.08
CA ALA A 20 -10.98 -21.16 42.46
C ALA A 20 -10.44 -21.91 41.24
N VAL A 21 -10.69 -23.21 41.14
CA VAL A 21 -10.35 -24.02 39.97
C VAL A 21 -11.31 -23.64 38.83
N PRO A 22 -10.85 -23.08 37.69
CA PRO A 22 -11.72 -22.93 36.54
C PRO A 22 -11.78 -24.27 35.81
N ALA A 23 -13.00 -24.72 35.54
CA ALA A 23 -13.23 -25.80 34.60
C ALA A 23 -12.51 -25.49 33.29
N LEU A 24 -11.73 -26.46 32.79
CA LEU A 24 -11.11 -26.42 31.47
C LEU A 24 -12.23 -26.35 30.42
N ILE A 25 -12.59 -25.12 30.03
CA ILE A 25 -13.25 -24.88 28.75
C ILE A 25 -12.20 -25.22 27.71
N SER A 26 -12.34 -26.39 27.08
CA SER A 26 -11.62 -26.68 25.86
C SER A 26 -12.01 -25.62 24.85
N ASN A 27 -11.12 -24.64 24.62
CA ASN A 27 -11.22 -23.81 23.45
C ASN A 27 -11.28 -24.76 22.26
N PRO A 28 -12.31 -24.70 21.40
CA PRO A 28 -12.29 -25.47 20.17
C PRO A 28 -11.00 -25.10 19.45
N ILE A 29 -10.19 -26.10 19.12
CA ILE A 29 -8.99 -25.94 18.30
C ILE A 29 -9.46 -25.20 17.06
N GLN A 30 -9.08 -23.93 16.92
CA GLN A 30 -9.45 -23.14 15.76
C GLN A 30 -8.80 -23.85 14.56
N ALA A 31 -9.62 -24.41 13.69
CA ALA A 31 -9.14 -25.14 12.52
C ALA A 31 -8.17 -24.22 11.75
N GLN A 32 -7.05 -24.78 11.31
CA GLN A 32 -6.06 -24.02 10.55
C GLN A 32 -6.74 -23.49 9.28
N GLN A 33 -6.80 -22.16 9.15
CA GLN A 33 -7.49 -21.49 8.04
C GLN A 33 -6.51 -21.09 6.92
N LEU A 34 -5.20 -21.14 7.18
CA LEU A 34 -4.15 -20.84 6.21
C LEU A 34 -3.14 -21.99 6.12
N GLU A 35 -2.85 -22.40 4.89
CA GLU A 35 -1.77 -23.33 4.57
C GLU A 35 -0.56 -22.52 4.10
N LEU A 36 0.62 -22.78 4.68
CA LEU A 36 1.87 -22.20 4.18
C LEU A 36 2.29 -22.94 2.90
N ILE A 37 2.42 -22.20 1.79
CA ILE A 37 2.94 -22.74 0.53
C ILE A 37 4.47 -22.68 0.52
N ALA A 38 5.02 -21.49 0.79
CA ALA A 38 6.45 -21.25 0.79
C ALA A 38 6.79 -20.02 1.62
N ARG A 39 7.93 -20.05 2.31
CA ARG A 39 8.63 -18.87 2.82
C ARG A 39 9.97 -18.82 2.10
N THR A 40 10.20 -17.75 1.35
CA THR A 40 11.48 -17.56 0.63
C THR A 40 12.09 -16.22 0.98
N THR A 41 13.40 -16.21 1.20
CA THR A 41 14.18 -15.00 1.41
C THR A 41 14.56 -14.38 0.07
N VAL A 42 14.13 -13.15 -0.19
CA VAL A 42 14.55 -12.35 -1.35
C VAL A 42 16.00 -11.91 -1.19
N ASP A 43 16.35 -11.46 0.01
CA ASP A 43 17.70 -11.02 0.38
C ASP A 43 17.91 -11.18 1.88
N GLU A 44 19.03 -11.76 2.29
CA GLU A 44 19.40 -11.90 3.71
C GLU A 44 19.81 -10.55 4.34
N ALA A 45 20.19 -9.57 3.51
CA ALA A 45 20.73 -8.30 3.96
C ALA A 45 20.01 -7.11 3.28
N ALA A 46 18.72 -6.95 3.57
CA ALA A 46 17.97 -5.76 3.18
C ALA A 46 18.27 -4.59 4.13
N LEU A 47 18.18 -3.36 3.60
CA LEU A 47 18.55 -2.14 4.32
C LEU A 47 17.64 -1.89 5.54
N THR A 48 18.26 -1.50 6.65
CA THR A 48 17.59 -0.85 7.79
C THR A 48 18.35 0.42 8.14
N PHE A 49 17.73 1.32 8.90
CA PHE A 49 18.35 2.55 9.39
C PHE A 49 18.57 2.47 10.90
N ALA A 50 19.70 2.99 11.37
CA ALA A 50 19.89 3.20 12.80
C ALA A 50 18.89 4.26 13.31
N THR A 51 18.41 4.11 14.53
CA THR A 51 17.57 5.12 15.19
C THR A 51 18.42 6.31 15.58
N GLY A 52 18.15 7.47 14.97
CA GLY A 52 18.91 8.69 15.24
C GLY A 52 18.36 9.94 14.54
N PRO A 53 19.04 11.09 14.66
CA PRO A 53 18.61 12.37 14.09
C PRO A 53 18.39 12.36 12.57
N ALA A 54 19.18 11.59 11.83
CA ALA A 54 19.08 11.49 10.37
C ALA A 54 17.89 10.64 9.89
N THR A 55 17.37 9.74 10.73
CA THR A 55 16.33 8.78 10.35
C THR A 55 14.95 9.41 10.37
N ARG A 56 14.27 9.35 9.23
CA ARG A 56 12.99 10.01 9.00
C ARG A 56 11.88 8.99 8.77
N PHE A 57 10.78 9.20 9.52
CA PHE A 57 9.49 8.52 9.42
C PHE A 57 9.45 7.04 9.79
N SER A 58 10.50 6.25 9.53
CA SER A 58 10.63 4.84 9.93
C SER A 58 12.09 4.40 9.80
N ASN A 59 12.45 3.30 10.48
CA ASN A 59 13.76 2.66 10.43
C ASN A 59 13.90 1.65 9.28
N THR A 60 12.85 1.44 8.48
CA THR A 60 12.91 0.62 7.27
C THR A 60 12.39 1.39 6.06
N VAL A 61 12.97 1.13 4.89
CA VAL A 61 12.48 1.64 3.60
C VAL A 61 11.75 0.54 2.81
N ASN A 62 12.09 -0.73 3.05
CA ASN A 62 11.41 -1.85 2.42
C ASN A 62 10.23 -2.29 3.30
N GLY A 63 9.07 -2.53 2.69
CA GLY A 63 7.89 -2.95 3.44
C GLY A 63 7.27 -1.75 4.16
N ARG A 64 6.87 -0.74 3.38
CA ARG A 64 6.09 0.39 3.87
C ARG A 64 4.75 0.40 3.15
N THR A 65 3.68 0.83 3.81
CA THR A 65 2.35 0.84 3.19
C THR A 65 2.29 1.65 1.89
N HIS A 66 3.18 2.64 1.74
CA HIS A 66 3.25 3.52 0.58
C HIS A 66 4.14 3.00 -0.55
N GLN A 67 4.84 1.88 -0.33
CA GLN A 67 5.50 1.09 -1.38
C GLN A 67 4.42 0.24 -2.07
N GLN A 68 3.85 0.73 -3.17
CA GLN A 68 2.71 0.10 -3.85
C GLN A 68 2.99 -0.01 -5.36
N SER A 69 3.42 -1.14 -5.90
CA SER A 69 3.76 -2.40 -5.21
C SER A 69 5.25 -2.75 -5.37
N PRO A 70 5.87 -3.38 -4.36
CA PRO A 70 7.20 -3.95 -4.47
C PRO A 70 7.19 -5.36 -5.07
N LEU A 71 6.01 -5.96 -5.23
CA LEU A 71 5.80 -7.30 -5.78
C LEU A 71 4.90 -7.25 -7.00
N ALA A 72 5.19 -8.11 -7.99
CA ALA A 72 4.25 -8.48 -9.04
C ALA A 72 4.52 -9.92 -9.49
N THR A 73 3.47 -10.60 -9.93
CA THR A 73 3.53 -11.96 -10.49
C THR A 73 3.11 -11.96 -11.96
N CYS A 74 3.89 -12.63 -12.80
CA CYS A 74 3.66 -12.74 -14.24
C CYS A 74 4.23 -14.07 -14.75
N HIS A 75 3.46 -14.80 -15.58
CA HIS A 75 3.90 -16.04 -16.26
C HIS A 75 4.64 -17.07 -15.37
N GLY A 76 4.13 -17.36 -14.16
CA GLY A 76 4.71 -18.35 -13.26
C GLY A 76 5.98 -17.89 -12.53
N TYR A 77 6.36 -16.62 -12.69
CA TYR A 77 7.43 -15.97 -11.95
C TYR A 77 6.88 -14.85 -11.08
N GLN A 78 7.54 -14.62 -9.95
CA GLN A 78 7.29 -13.47 -9.09
C GLN A 78 8.52 -12.58 -9.02
N TYR A 79 8.29 -11.28 -9.03
CA TYR A 79 9.30 -10.23 -9.08
C TYR A 79 9.21 -9.38 -7.83
N ALA A 80 10.35 -8.95 -7.29
CA ALA A 80 10.45 -8.10 -6.11
C ALA A 80 11.42 -6.96 -6.32
N THR A 81 11.17 -5.77 -5.76
CA THR A 81 12.15 -4.66 -5.75
C THR A 81 12.31 -4.06 -4.36
N TYR A 82 13.55 -3.69 -4.03
CA TYR A 82 13.95 -3.30 -2.69
C TYR A 82 15.30 -2.57 -2.69
N VAL A 83 15.70 -2.06 -1.53
CA VAL A 83 17.03 -1.48 -1.28
C VAL A 83 17.83 -2.43 -0.38
N ASP A 84 19.02 -2.82 -0.82
CA ASP A 84 19.90 -3.71 -0.06
C ASP A 84 20.77 -2.97 0.98
N ALA A 85 21.45 -3.70 1.85
CA ALA A 85 22.34 -3.17 2.88
C ALA A 85 23.52 -2.35 2.34
N ARG A 86 23.81 -2.42 1.04
CA ARG A 86 24.82 -1.59 0.35
C ARG A 86 24.19 -0.38 -0.34
N ARG A 87 22.93 -0.08 -0.01
CA ARG A 87 22.15 1.04 -0.52
C ARG A 87 21.95 0.99 -2.04
N ARG A 88 21.93 -0.21 -2.63
CA ARG A 88 21.66 -0.42 -4.05
C ARG A 88 20.18 -0.70 -4.27
N ILE A 89 19.65 -0.20 -5.38
CA ILE A 89 18.35 -0.63 -5.89
C ILE A 89 18.50 -2.05 -6.44
N CYS A 90 17.60 -2.93 -6.06
CA CYS A 90 17.62 -4.32 -6.46
C CYS A 90 16.30 -4.73 -7.11
N VAL A 91 16.37 -5.66 -8.06
CA VAL A 91 15.21 -6.36 -8.61
C VAL A 91 15.48 -7.86 -8.61
N GLY A 92 14.64 -8.59 -7.89
CA GLY A 92 14.68 -10.03 -7.78
C GLY A 92 13.61 -10.68 -8.65
N ARG A 93 13.87 -11.90 -9.12
CA ARG A 93 12.83 -12.81 -9.62
C ARG A 93 12.98 -14.19 -8.99
N ARG A 94 11.89 -14.92 -8.86
CA ARG A 94 11.89 -16.37 -8.59
C ARG A 94 10.85 -17.06 -9.46
N LYS A 95 11.10 -18.33 -9.77
CA LYS A 95 10.07 -19.22 -10.30
C LYS A 95 9.17 -19.69 -9.16
N LEU A 96 7.86 -19.66 -9.39
CA LEU A 96 6.89 -20.09 -8.38
C LEU A 96 6.80 -21.63 -8.32
N PRO A 97 6.47 -22.20 -7.14
CA PRO A 97 6.04 -21.52 -5.92
C PRO A 97 7.16 -21.15 -4.93
N GLY A 98 8.39 -21.64 -5.09
CA GLY A 98 9.38 -21.58 -4.02
C GLY A 98 10.85 -21.68 -4.44
N ASP A 99 11.18 -21.48 -5.71
CA ASP A 99 12.58 -21.47 -6.15
C ASP A 99 13.34 -20.30 -5.51
N LEU A 100 14.67 -20.40 -5.54
CA LEU A 100 15.57 -19.35 -5.05
C LEU A 100 15.42 -18.06 -5.87
N TRP A 101 15.66 -16.93 -5.22
CA TRP A 101 15.64 -15.63 -5.87
C TRP A 101 16.94 -15.36 -6.63
N GLU A 102 16.80 -15.02 -7.91
CA GLU A 102 17.85 -14.41 -8.72
C GLU A 102 17.76 -12.88 -8.57
N VAL A 103 18.84 -12.20 -8.22
CA VAL A 103 18.81 -10.76 -7.90
C VAL A 103 19.77 -9.97 -8.77
N ILE A 104 19.23 -8.98 -9.47
CA ILE A 104 20.01 -7.90 -10.08
C ILE A 104 20.19 -6.81 -9.05
N ARG A 105 21.44 -6.37 -8.85
CA ARG A 105 21.82 -5.27 -7.98
C ARG A 105 22.43 -4.16 -8.81
N PHE A 106 21.75 -3.04 -8.91
CA PHE A 106 22.16 -1.94 -9.77
C PHE A 106 23.31 -1.15 -9.14
N GLU A 107 24.45 -1.09 -9.83
CA GLU A 107 25.65 -0.41 -9.32
C GLU A 107 25.69 1.09 -9.64
N ASP A 108 24.82 1.56 -10.54
CA ASP A 108 24.76 2.93 -11.08
C ASP A 108 23.93 3.91 -10.23
N HIS A 109 23.38 3.47 -9.09
CA HIS A 109 22.68 4.32 -8.12
C HIS A 109 23.00 3.94 -6.68
N ARG A 110 22.99 4.93 -5.78
CA ARG A 110 23.06 4.71 -4.33
C ARG A 110 21.95 5.49 -3.63
N PHE A 111 21.26 4.80 -2.74
CA PHE A 111 20.27 5.36 -1.84
C PHE A 111 21.00 6.12 -0.71
N GLU A 112 21.00 7.45 -0.75
CA GLU A 112 21.82 8.26 0.17
C GLU A 112 21.12 8.63 1.48
N SER A 113 19.80 8.74 1.49
CA SER A 113 19.05 9.23 2.66
C SER A 113 18.80 8.14 3.71
N ASN A 114 18.30 8.52 4.90
CA ASN A 114 17.56 7.61 5.81
C ASN A 114 16.07 8.03 5.83
N ASP A 115 15.47 8.18 4.64
CA ASP A 115 14.07 8.56 4.48
C ASP A 115 13.24 7.38 3.95
N SER A 116 12.37 6.84 4.81
CA SER A 116 11.54 5.68 4.45
C SER A 116 10.49 5.96 3.36
N HIS A 117 10.33 7.21 2.89
CA HIS A 117 9.48 7.51 1.73
C HIS A 117 10.10 7.14 0.39
N ASN A 118 11.43 7.01 0.34
CA ASN A 118 12.21 6.85 -0.88
C ASN A 118 12.19 5.39 -1.40
N THR A 119 11.05 4.71 -1.28
CA THR A 119 10.87 3.29 -1.60
C THR A 119 11.08 3.00 -3.09
N ALA A 120 11.41 1.75 -3.43
CA ALA A 120 11.38 1.24 -4.80
C ALA A 120 10.04 0.54 -5.10
N VAL A 121 9.46 0.75 -6.27
CA VAL A 121 8.25 0.07 -6.74
C VAL A 121 8.48 -0.51 -8.13
N LEU A 122 7.72 -1.56 -8.45
CA LEU A 122 7.76 -2.20 -9.76
C LEU A 122 6.37 -2.37 -10.37
N GLY A 123 6.32 -2.39 -11.69
CA GLY A 123 5.13 -2.69 -12.47
C GLY A 123 5.49 -3.53 -13.69
N ILE A 124 4.57 -4.38 -14.14
CA ILE A 124 4.76 -5.20 -15.35
C ILE A 124 3.67 -4.80 -16.35
N CYS A 125 4.08 -4.43 -17.55
CA CYS A 125 3.15 -4.26 -18.65
C CYS A 125 2.81 -5.65 -19.22
N ASN A 126 1.58 -6.12 -19.00
CA ASN A 126 1.15 -7.46 -19.47
C ASN A 126 1.05 -7.55 -21.00
N LYS A 127 1.11 -6.44 -21.71
CA LYS A 127 0.99 -6.42 -23.17
C LYS A 127 2.33 -6.72 -23.85
N ASP A 128 3.43 -6.21 -23.32
CA ASP A 128 4.77 -6.38 -23.92
C ASP A 128 5.79 -7.04 -22.99
N GLY A 129 5.43 -7.35 -21.75
CA GLY A 129 6.29 -8.06 -20.80
C GLY A 129 7.44 -7.22 -20.24
N THR A 130 7.40 -5.90 -20.40
CA THR A 130 8.40 -5.01 -19.79
C THR A 130 8.21 -4.88 -18.28
N ILE A 131 9.32 -4.80 -17.56
CA ILE A 131 9.39 -4.58 -16.11
C ILE A 131 9.83 -3.14 -15.87
N HIS A 132 8.98 -2.36 -15.22
CA HIS A 132 9.16 -0.94 -14.93
C HIS A 132 9.59 -0.77 -13.47
N LEU A 133 10.60 0.07 -13.21
CA LEU A 133 11.08 0.39 -11.87
C LEU A 133 11.07 1.90 -11.64
N ALA A 134 10.55 2.33 -10.49
CA ALA A 134 10.63 3.71 -10.02
C ALA A 134 11.09 3.71 -8.55
N PHE A 135 12.05 4.56 -8.20
CA PHE A 135 12.69 4.51 -6.87
C PHE A 135 13.26 5.84 -6.38
N ASP A 136 13.43 5.94 -5.07
CA ASP A 136 14.18 7.01 -4.40
C ASP A 136 13.54 8.40 -4.50
N HIS A 137 12.23 8.48 -4.21
CA HIS A 137 11.44 9.71 -4.37
C HIS A 137 10.88 10.28 -3.07
N HIS A 138 11.28 11.51 -2.74
CA HIS A 138 10.56 12.35 -1.78
C HIS A 138 10.68 13.83 -2.18
N ALA A 139 9.75 14.26 -3.04
CA ALA A 139 9.75 15.56 -3.69
C ALA A 139 11.03 15.80 -4.52
N THR A 140 11.50 14.76 -5.20
CA THR A 140 12.71 14.75 -6.02
C THR A 140 12.38 14.42 -7.48
N ARG A 141 13.34 14.61 -8.38
CA ARG A 141 13.18 14.23 -9.79
C ARG A 141 12.90 12.73 -9.91
N LEU A 142 12.18 12.32 -10.96
CA LEU A 142 11.94 10.92 -11.22
C LEU A 142 13.27 10.16 -11.44
N ASN A 143 13.53 9.08 -10.71
CA ASN A 143 14.40 8.00 -11.18
C ASN A 143 13.52 6.84 -11.69
N TYR A 144 13.67 6.50 -12.96
CA TYR A 144 12.91 5.45 -13.63
C TYR A 144 13.80 4.65 -14.58
N ARG A 145 13.56 3.35 -14.68
CA ARG A 145 14.14 2.49 -15.72
C ARG A 145 13.16 1.39 -16.10
N VAL A 146 13.40 0.77 -17.25
CA VAL A 146 12.57 -0.29 -17.81
C VAL A 146 13.44 -1.41 -18.38
N SER A 147 12.96 -2.65 -18.32
CA SER A 147 13.63 -3.79 -18.94
C SER A 147 13.46 -3.81 -20.46
N ASP A 148 14.18 -4.71 -21.12
CA ASP A 148 13.90 -5.13 -22.49
C ASP A 148 12.48 -5.72 -22.63
N LEU A 149 11.97 -5.70 -23.86
CA LEU A 149 10.67 -6.28 -24.23
C LEU A 149 10.65 -7.79 -23.93
N GLY A 150 9.51 -8.27 -23.44
CA GLY A 150 9.28 -9.69 -23.19
C GLY A 150 9.98 -10.26 -21.97
N ALA A 151 10.73 -9.47 -21.19
CA ALA A 151 11.49 -9.95 -20.02
C ALA A 151 10.63 -10.73 -19.01
N ALA A 152 9.39 -10.28 -18.78
CA ALA A 152 8.43 -10.95 -17.90
C ALA A 152 7.59 -12.04 -18.60
N HIS A 153 7.51 -12.02 -19.94
CA HIS A 153 6.78 -13.03 -20.71
C HIS A 153 7.61 -14.29 -20.99
N HIS A 154 8.92 -14.12 -21.13
CA HIS A 154 9.87 -15.20 -21.43
C HIS A 154 11.00 -15.26 -20.39
N PRO A 155 10.69 -15.39 -19.08
CA PRO A 155 11.68 -15.32 -18.01
C PRO A 155 12.80 -16.36 -18.14
N GLU A 156 12.50 -17.56 -18.67
CA GLU A 156 13.49 -18.62 -18.90
C GLU A 156 14.43 -18.33 -20.08
N SER A 157 14.07 -17.41 -20.97
CA SER A 157 14.85 -17.06 -22.17
C SER A 157 15.70 -15.80 -22.00
N VAL A 158 15.61 -15.12 -20.85
CA VAL A 158 16.40 -13.92 -20.56
C VAL A 158 17.41 -14.19 -19.44
N GLU A 159 18.63 -13.72 -19.66
CA GLU A 159 19.68 -13.74 -18.64
C GLU A 159 19.40 -12.65 -17.59
N TRP A 160 19.34 -13.02 -16.30
CA TRP A 160 18.97 -12.10 -15.23
C TRP A 160 20.16 -11.27 -14.73
N LYS A 161 20.53 -10.26 -15.52
CA LYS A 161 21.65 -9.34 -15.24
C LYS A 161 21.27 -7.89 -15.56
N ALA A 162 22.10 -6.95 -15.11
CA ALA A 162 21.76 -5.53 -15.09
C ALA A 162 21.53 -4.89 -16.47
N ASP A 163 22.17 -5.41 -17.52
CA ASP A 163 22.00 -4.95 -18.91
C ASP A 163 20.64 -5.30 -19.51
N LEU A 164 19.85 -6.18 -18.87
CA LEU A 164 18.43 -6.40 -19.19
C LEU A 164 17.59 -5.13 -18.99
N PHE A 165 18.09 -4.14 -18.24
CA PHE A 165 17.42 -2.88 -17.99
C PHE A 165 18.18 -1.70 -18.61
N GLY A 166 17.42 -0.76 -19.16
CA GLY A 166 17.94 0.52 -19.61
C GLY A 166 18.54 1.36 -18.47
N PRO A 167 19.22 2.47 -18.82
CA PRO A 167 19.79 3.38 -17.84
C PRO A 167 18.69 4.07 -17.01
N ILE A 168 19.11 4.74 -15.93
CA ILE A 168 18.21 5.64 -15.20
C ILE A 168 17.83 6.81 -16.11
N THR A 169 16.54 7.02 -16.24
CA THR A 169 15.94 8.15 -16.93
C THR A 169 15.18 9.02 -15.94
N HIS A 170 15.03 10.30 -16.30
CA HIS A 170 14.28 11.30 -15.54
C HIS A 170 12.98 11.72 -16.23
N THR A 171 12.58 10.94 -17.22
CA THR A 171 11.32 11.05 -17.96
C THR A 171 10.63 9.69 -17.95
N LEU A 172 9.34 9.67 -18.24
CA LEU A 172 8.61 8.47 -18.57
C LEU A 172 8.52 8.42 -20.08
N GLY A 173 9.57 7.96 -20.77
CA GLY A 173 9.61 7.99 -22.24
C GLY A 173 9.26 9.38 -22.80
N SER A 174 8.17 9.48 -23.57
CA SER A 174 7.65 10.74 -24.14
C SER A 174 6.97 11.69 -23.14
N VAL A 175 6.75 11.28 -21.88
CA VAL A 175 6.15 12.11 -20.84
C VAL A 175 7.23 12.68 -19.92
N LEU A 176 7.21 14.01 -19.71
CA LEU A 176 8.05 14.70 -18.73
C LEU A 176 7.26 14.91 -17.42
N PRO A 177 7.57 14.18 -16.33
CA PRO A 177 6.94 14.39 -15.04
C PRO A 177 7.35 15.74 -14.43
N THR A 178 6.60 16.16 -13.41
CA THR A 178 7.01 17.27 -12.53
C THR A 178 8.37 16.99 -11.87
N PRO A 179 9.20 18.02 -11.59
CA PRO A 179 10.50 17.84 -10.94
C PRO A 179 10.43 17.31 -9.50
N GLN A 180 9.24 17.20 -8.91
CA GLN A 180 9.03 16.77 -7.53
C GLN A 180 8.03 15.62 -7.46
N VAL A 181 8.54 14.39 -7.55
CA VAL A 181 7.78 13.14 -7.48
C VAL A 181 7.83 12.58 -6.06
N THR A 182 6.75 11.96 -5.61
CA THR A 182 6.70 11.11 -4.40
C THR A 182 5.67 10.01 -4.59
N TYR A 183 5.92 8.83 -4.02
CA TYR A 183 5.01 7.67 -4.07
C TYR A 183 4.59 7.27 -5.50
N PRO A 184 5.53 6.99 -6.41
CA PRO A 184 5.17 6.30 -7.65
C PRO A 184 4.46 4.98 -7.33
N ARG A 185 3.42 4.66 -8.10
CA ARG A 185 2.66 3.41 -7.97
C ARG A 185 2.23 2.90 -9.33
N PHE A 186 2.78 1.77 -9.74
CA PHE A 186 2.35 1.10 -10.95
C PHE A 186 1.10 0.26 -10.70
N PHE A 187 0.18 0.23 -11.66
CA PHE A 187 -0.96 -0.68 -11.63
C PHE A 187 -1.35 -1.11 -13.05
N PRO A 188 -1.61 -2.41 -13.26
CA PRO A 188 -1.97 -2.94 -14.56
C PRO A 188 -3.38 -2.49 -14.95
N THR A 189 -3.61 -2.45 -16.25
CA THR A 189 -4.91 -2.09 -16.83
C THR A 189 -5.58 -3.32 -17.45
N PRO A 190 -6.92 -3.32 -17.61
CA PRO A 190 -7.64 -4.46 -18.17
C PRO A 190 -7.29 -4.76 -19.63
N ASP A 191 -6.76 -3.79 -20.37
CA ASP A 191 -6.31 -3.96 -21.75
C ASP A 191 -4.80 -4.30 -21.86
N GLY A 192 -4.21 -4.80 -20.78
CA GLY A 192 -2.83 -5.31 -20.73
C GLY A 192 -1.75 -4.22 -20.60
N ASN A 193 -2.12 -2.96 -20.79
CA ASN A 193 -1.24 -1.81 -20.60
C ASN A 193 -0.92 -1.56 -19.11
N LEU A 194 -0.04 -0.58 -18.85
CA LEU A 194 0.36 -0.19 -17.50
C LEU A 194 -0.01 1.27 -17.23
N MET A 195 -0.30 1.61 -15.98
CA MET A 195 -0.47 3.00 -15.54
C MET A 195 0.41 3.28 -14.32
N LEU A 196 0.72 4.56 -14.12
CA LEU A 196 1.48 5.06 -12.98
C LEU A 196 0.70 6.18 -12.29
N TYR A 197 0.52 6.06 -10.98
CA TYR A 197 0.16 7.19 -10.13
C TYR A 197 1.40 7.75 -9.45
N TYR A 198 1.46 9.05 -9.21
CA TYR A 198 2.38 9.64 -8.24
C TYR A 198 1.83 10.94 -7.66
N ARG A 199 2.37 11.36 -6.51
CA ARG A 199 2.10 12.69 -5.94
C ARG A 199 3.13 13.68 -6.45
N ALA A 200 2.68 14.78 -7.05
CA ALA A 200 3.53 15.89 -7.45
C ALA A 200 3.79 16.87 -6.29
N VAL A 201 4.87 17.66 -6.38
CA VAL A 201 5.20 18.75 -5.45
C VAL A 201 5.59 18.22 -4.07
N THR A 202 4.85 18.54 -2.99
CA THR A 202 5.32 18.28 -1.61
C THR A 202 4.19 17.79 -0.70
N SER A 203 4.54 17.37 0.52
CA SER A 203 3.58 16.95 1.54
C SER A 203 2.73 18.11 2.06
N GLY A 204 1.40 17.96 2.02
CA GLY A 204 0.43 19.02 2.35
C GLY A 204 0.25 20.08 1.26
N ASN A 205 0.88 19.91 0.10
CA ASN A 205 0.69 20.77 -1.07
C ASN A 205 1.14 20.00 -2.32
N GLY A 206 0.33 19.06 -2.79
CA GLY A 206 0.74 18.12 -3.83
C GLY A 206 -0.43 17.53 -4.59
N ASP A 207 -0.30 17.50 -5.91
CA ASP A 207 -1.33 17.04 -6.84
C ASP A 207 -1.32 15.53 -6.99
N GLY A 208 -2.49 14.96 -7.31
CA GLY A 208 -2.59 13.58 -7.80
C GLY A 208 -2.32 13.55 -9.30
N MET A 209 -1.31 12.79 -9.70
CA MET A 209 -0.91 12.61 -11.10
C MET A 209 -1.18 11.17 -11.52
N ILE A 210 -1.63 10.98 -12.76
CA ILE A 210 -1.84 9.68 -13.37
C ILE A 210 -1.28 9.70 -14.79
N GLU A 211 -0.51 8.67 -15.14
CA GLU A 211 0.11 8.51 -16.45
C GLU A 211 -0.18 7.11 -16.99
N ARG A 212 -0.09 6.94 -18.31
CA ARG A 212 -0.39 5.67 -18.99
C ARG A 212 0.74 5.26 -19.91
N TYR A 213 1.14 4.00 -19.83
CA TYR A 213 2.05 3.33 -20.74
C TYR A 213 1.26 2.50 -21.75
N ASP A 214 1.60 2.60 -23.03
CA ASP A 214 1.01 1.79 -24.10
C ASP A 214 2.03 0.76 -24.59
N GLY A 215 1.77 -0.51 -24.26
CA GLY A 215 2.64 -1.62 -24.64
C GLY A 215 2.61 -1.97 -26.13
N ASP A 216 1.68 -1.44 -26.93
CA ASP A 216 1.79 -1.56 -28.40
C ASP A 216 2.79 -0.54 -28.97
N ARG A 217 2.94 0.60 -28.28
CA ARG A 217 3.84 1.70 -28.67
C ARG A 217 5.19 1.63 -27.97
N HIS A 218 5.29 0.81 -26.92
CA HIS A 218 6.41 0.71 -26.01
C HIS A 218 6.81 2.05 -25.38
N ASP A 219 5.82 2.92 -25.12
CA ASP A 219 6.06 4.29 -24.64
C ASP A 219 4.92 4.79 -23.75
N TRP A 220 5.21 5.78 -22.90
CA TRP A 220 4.20 6.50 -22.15
C TRP A 220 3.46 7.48 -23.06
N THR A 221 2.14 7.54 -22.87
CA THR A 221 1.23 8.35 -23.68
C THR A 221 1.06 9.73 -23.04
N PRO A 222 1.43 10.82 -23.72
CA PRO A 222 1.16 12.17 -23.23
C PRO A 222 -0.35 12.46 -23.14
N GLY A 223 -0.75 13.29 -22.17
CA GLY A 223 -2.09 13.90 -22.15
C GLY A 223 -2.99 13.55 -20.95
N LEU A 224 -2.58 12.65 -20.04
CA LEU A 224 -3.26 12.46 -18.77
C LEU A 224 -2.73 13.47 -17.72
N GLY A 225 -1.70 13.11 -16.96
CA GLY A 225 -1.12 13.99 -15.96
C GLY A 225 -2.04 14.26 -14.76
N ARG A 226 -2.27 15.54 -14.47
CA ARG A 226 -2.96 15.98 -13.24
C ARG A 226 -4.43 15.57 -13.28
N PHE A 227 -4.91 14.87 -12.25
CA PHE A 227 -6.34 14.52 -12.11
C PHE A 227 -6.96 14.94 -10.78
N ILE A 228 -6.15 15.18 -9.73
CA ILE A 228 -6.62 15.76 -8.46
C ILE A 228 -5.82 17.04 -8.16
N ALA A 229 -6.53 18.16 -8.00
CA ALA A 229 -5.96 19.46 -7.69
C ALA A 229 -5.71 19.66 -6.20
N ARG A 230 -4.50 20.11 -5.86
CA ARG A 230 -4.07 20.49 -4.51
C ARG A 230 -4.51 21.88 -4.05
N ASP A 231 -4.93 22.74 -4.96
CA ASP A 231 -5.02 24.20 -4.76
C ASP A 231 -6.37 24.81 -5.20
N ILE A 232 -7.37 23.96 -5.44
CA ILE A 232 -8.73 24.40 -5.76
C ILE A 232 -9.67 24.05 -4.59
N GLY A 233 -10.36 25.07 -4.09
CA GLY A 233 -11.28 25.01 -2.96
C GLY A 233 -10.65 25.42 -1.62
N THR A 234 -11.51 25.75 -0.65
CA THR A 234 -11.11 26.31 0.65
C THR A 234 -11.57 25.41 1.79
N TYR A 235 -10.64 24.95 2.63
CA TYR A 235 -10.97 24.17 3.81
C TYR A 235 -10.82 25.00 5.08
N THR A 236 -11.86 25.04 5.93
CA THR A 236 -11.81 25.72 7.23
C THR A 236 -12.08 24.75 8.36
N ALA A 237 -11.18 24.67 9.33
CA ALA A 237 -11.34 23.86 10.53
C ALA A 237 -10.69 24.54 11.73
N ASN A 238 -11.38 24.52 12.87
CA ASN A 238 -10.90 25.09 14.15
C ASN A 238 -10.45 26.55 14.03
N GLY A 239 -11.22 27.38 13.31
CA GLY A 239 -10.93 28.81 13.12
C GLY A 239 -9.74 29.11 12.19
N ARG A 240 -9.20 28.10 11.50
CA ARG A 240 -8.10 28.24 10.53
C ARG A 240 -8.57 27.86 9.14
N THR A 241 -7.96 28.46 8.13
CA THR A 241 -8.28 28.24 6.72
C THR A 241 -7.06 27.76 5.95
N SER A 242 -7.27 26.79 5.05
CA SER A 242 -6.27 26.23 4.16
C SER A 242 -6.69 26.34 2.70
N LEU A 243 -5.71 26.70 1.86
CA LEU A 243 -5.81 26.77 0.40
C LEU A 243 -4.87 25.76 -0.28
N ALA A 244 -4.26 24.85 0.49
CA ALA A 244 -3.25 23.91 -0.01
C ALA A 244 -3.39 22.55 0.69
N ARG A 245 -3.44 21.48 -0.10
CA ARG A 245 -3.65 20.12 0.42
C ARG A 245 -2.94 19.04 -0.37
N CYS A 246 -3.09 17.80 0.07
CA CYS A 246 -2.74 16.63 -0.72
C CYS A 246 -3.86 15.59 -0.65
N PRO A 247 -4.18 14.93 -1.78
CA PRO A 247 -4.87 13.66 -1.74
C PRO A 247 -3.86 12.58 -1.32
N TYR A 248 -4.13 11.87 -0.23
CA TYR A 248 -3.35 10.70 0.13
C TYR A 248 -4.11 9.42 -0.22
N MET A 249 -3.78 8.89 -1.39
CA MET A 249 -4.38 7.68 -1.96
C MET A 249 -4.24 6.47 -1.03
N ASN A 250 -5.37 5.79 -0.78
CA ASN A 250 -5.37 4.42 -0.27
C ASN A 250 -4.84 3.49 -1.36
N SER A 251 -5.57 3.38 -2.48
CA SER A 251 -5.11 2.75 -3.71
C SER A 251 -5.75 3.38 -4.95
N LEU A 252 -5.19 3.06 -6.10
CA LEU A 252 -5.74 3.33 -7.42
C LEU A 252 -5.64 2.04 -8.24
N SER A 253 -6.77 1.37 -8.49
CA SER A 253 -6.76 0.02 -9.04
C SER A 253 -8.01 -0.28 -9.86
N PHE A 254 -7.86 -1.11 -10.90
CA PHE A 254 -8.99 -1.63 -11.65
C PHE A 254 -9.67 -2.79 -10.93
N ALA A 255 -11.00 -2.82 -11.01
CA ALA A 255 -11.80 -4.02 -10.78
C ALA A 255 -12.74 -4.20 -11.97
N GLY A 256 -12.61 -5.33 -12.67
CA GLY A 256 -13.21 -5.47 -14.00
C GLY A 256 -12.67 -4.39 -14.95
N ARG A 257 -13.55 -3.49 -15.44
CA ARG A 257 -13.18 -2.38 -16.33
C ARG A 257 -13.10 -1.02 -15.64
N ARG A 258 -13.58 -0.92 -14.39
CA ARG A 258 -13.67 0.32 -13.65
C ARG A 258 -12.40 0.57 -12.87
N LEU A 259 -11.84 1.76 -13.00
CA LEU A 259 -10.73 2.25 -12.19
C LEU A 259 -11.30 2.91 -10.93
N HIS A 260 -10.91 2.42 -9.76
CA HIS A 260 -11.38 2.94 -8.47
C HIS A 260 -10.29 3.73 -7.76
N ALA A 261 -10.63 4.94 -7.30
CA ALA A 261 -9.76 5.83 -6.53
C ALA A 261 -10.39 6.15 -5.17
N SER A 262 -9.66 5.94 -4.08
CA SER A 262 -10.04 6.50 -2.78
C SER A 262 -8.86 7.12 -2.05
N TRP A 263 -9.14 8.17 -1.30
CA TRP A 263 -8.12 8.90 -0.55
C TRP A 263 -8.72 9.63 0.64
N VAL A 264 -7.83 10.14 1.48
CA VAL A 264 -8.15 11.15 2.50
C VAL A 264 -7.45 12.45 2.13
N TRP A 265 -8.04 13.57 2.50
CA TRP A 265 -7.38 14.86 2.38
C TRP A 265 -6.43 15.08 3.56
N ARG A 266 -5.41 15.91 3.33
CA ARG A 266 -4.65 16.56 4.40
C ARG A 266 -4.36 17.99 4.00
N ASP A 267 -5.04 18.91 4.67
CA ASP A 267 -4.84 20.32 4.45
C ASP A 267 -3.63 20.86 5.24
N ARG A 268 -2.94 21.81 4.62
CA ARG A 268 -1.84 22.56 5.23
C ARG A 268 -2.35 23.92 5.67
N PHE A 269 -2.33 24.14 6.98
CA PHE A 269 -2.54 25.46 7.57
C PHE A 269 -1.18 26.19 7.65
N GLU A 270 -0.71 26.54 8.85
CA GLU A 270 0.58 27.22 9.03
C GLU A 270 1.77 26.31 8.67
N LYS A 271 1.63 25.01 8.95
CA LYS A 271 2.61 23.96 8.65
C LYS A 271 1.92 22.65 8.31
N THR A 272 2.65 21.77 7.63
CA THR A 272 2.19 20.40 7.40
C THR A 272 2.10 19.65 8.74
N ASP A 273 0.94 19.09 9.03
CA ASP A 273 0.66 18.35 10.26
C ASP A 273 -0.16 17.09 9.93
N PRO A 274 0.29 15.88 10.33
CA PRO A 274 -0.45 14.65 10.06
C PRO A 274 -1.83 14.59 10.71
N ARG A 275 -2.12 15.46 11.70
CA ARG A 275 -3.42 15.55 12.36
C ARG A 275 -4.47 16.30 11.55
N ASN A 276 -4.06 17.03 10.51
CA ASN A 276 -4.98 17.75 9.62
C ASN A 276 -5.58 16.84 8.54
N GLN A 277 -5.55 15.52 8.74
CA GLN A 277 -6.23 14.61 7.82
C GLN A 277 -7.73 14.63 8.07
N HIS A 278 -8.50 14.65 6.99
CA HIS A 278 -9.94 14.66 7.07
C HIS A 278 -10.56 13.98 5.85
N ASP A 279 -11.81 13.57 6.06
CA ASP A 279 -12.74 12.99 5.11
C ASP A 279 -12.23 11.71 4.41
N LEU A 280 -13.18 10.90 3.98
CA LEU A 280 -12.94 9.83 3.01
C LEU A 280 -13.56 10.27 1.69
N CYS A 281 -12.75 10.27 0.64
CA CYS A 281 -13.16 10.62 -0.72
C CYS A 281 -13.11 9.39 -1.63
N TYR A 282 -14.00 9.37 -2.62
CA TYR A 282 -14.04 8.33 -3.64
C TYR A 282 -14.46 8.88 -4.99
N ALA A 283 -13.79 8.39 -6.04
CA ALA A 283 -14.17 8.58 -7.43
C ALA A 283 -13.86 7.30 -8.22
N TYR A 284 -14.50 7.13 -9.37
CA TYR A 284 -14.16 6.07 -10.31
C TYR A 284 -14.07 6.58 -11.73
N SER A 285 -13.41 5.82 -12.60
CA SER A 285 -13.34 6.10 -14.03
C SER A 285 -13.62 4.83 -14.83
N ASP A 286 -14.50 4.93 -15.83
CA ASP A 286 -14.84 3.84 -16.75
C ASP A 286 -14.10 3.94 -18.10
N ASP A 287 -13.28 4.99 -18.28
CA ASP A 287 -12.54 5.30 -19.50
C ASP A 287 -11.03 5.36 -19.25
N LYS A 288 -10.52 4.61 -18.27
CA LYS A 288 -9.08 4.46 -17.97
C LYS A 288 -8.42 5.74 -17.48
N GLY A 289 -9.16 6.54 -16.70
CA GLY A 289 -8.66 7.72 -16.01
C GLY A 289 -8.78 9.01 -16.80
N HIS A 290 -9.53 9.06 -17.91
CA HIS A 290 -9.75 10.31 -18.65
C HIS A 290 -10.83 11.17 -17.97
N SER A 291 -11.99 10.59 -17.65
CA SER A 291 -13.05 11.23 -16.87
C SER A 291 -13.30 10.48 -15.56
N TRP A 292 -13.76 11.21 -14.55
CA TRP A 292 -13.97 10.72 -13.20
C TRP A 292 -15.38 11.01 -12.72
N CYS A 293 -16.04 9.99 -12.20
CA CYS A 293 -17.38 10.06 -11.67
C CYS A 293 -17.43 9.91 -10.15
N ASN A 294 -18.39 10.59 -9.52
CA ASN A 294 -18.76 10.36 -8.12
C ASN A 294 -19.64 9.10 -7.97
N SER A 295 -20.10 8.84 -6.75
CA SER A 295 -20.92 7.64 -6.46
C SER A 295 -22.27 7.60 -7.17
N ALA A 296 -22.82 8.76 -7.55
CA ALA A 296 -24.06 8.92 -8.30
C ALA A 296 -23.89 8.77 -9.83
N GLY A 297 -22.63 8.62 -10.31
CA GLY A 297 -22.32 8.49 -11.73
C GLY A 297 -22.22 9.83 -12.47
N GLU A 298 -22.17 10.94 -11.74
CA GLU A 298 -21.96 12.27 -12.32
C GLU A 298 -20.46 12.51 -12.51
N ILE A 299 -20.08 13.09 -13.65
CA ILE A 299 -18.69 13.48 -13.92
C ILE A 299 -18.33 14.65 -12.99
N ILE A 300 -17.21 14.50 -12.27
CA ILE A 300 -16.68 15.47 -11.30
C ILE A 300 -15.25 15.89 -11.60
N GLY A 301 -14.69 15.41 -12.72
CA GLY A 301 -13.44 15.89 -13.25
C GLY A 301 -13.00 15.14 -14.52
N ASN A 302 -12.18 15.81 -15.32
CA ASN A 302 -11.48 15.33 -16.49
C ASN A 302 -9.97 15.55 -16.28
N THR A 303 -9.21 14.47 -16.34
CA THR A 303 -7.75 14.50 -16.19
C THR A 303 -7.12 15.40 -17.25
N GLY A 304 -6.19 16.28 -16.85
CA GLY A 304 -5.49 17.20 -17.74
C GLY A 304 -6.21 18.52 -18.05
N ASP A 305 -7.51 18.65 -17.70
CA ASP A 305 -8.33 19.81 -18.04
C ASP A 305 -9.10 20.37 -16.81
N ASP A 306 -10.07 19.60 -16.30
CA ASP A 306 -10.95 19.99 -15.19
C ASP A 306 -10.79 19.01 -14.01
N PHE A 307 -9.85 19.26 -13.12
CA PHE A 307 -9.43 18.27 -12.12
C PHE A 307 -10.49 18.01 -11.04
N ILE A 308 -10.48 16.82 -10.44
CA ILE A 308 -11.15 16.62 -9.15
C ILE A 308 -10.51 17.57 -8.12
N HIS A 309 -11.31 18.24 -7.30
CA HIS A 309 -10.84 19.15 -6.26
C HIS A 309 -11.69 19.04 -4.99
N LEU A 310 -11.36 19.85 -3.97
CA LEU A 310 -12.01 19.77 -2.65
C LEU A 310 -13.54 19.94 -2.73
N ASP A 311 -14.01 20.84 -3.60
CA ASP A 311 -15.43 21.19 -3.73
C ASP A 311 -16.15 20.38 -4.81
N SER A 312 -15.52 19.35 -5.39
CA SER A 312 -16.15 18.47 -6.38
C SER A 312 -17.43 17.82 -5.81
N PRO A 313 -18.58 17.91 -6.49
CA PRO A 313 -19.86 17.42 -5.97
C PRO A 313 -19.87 15.92 -5.66
N GLY A 314 -20.36 15.55 -4.47
CA GLY A 314 -20.48 14.12 -4.10
C GLY A 314 -19.15 13.38 -3.90
N LEU A 315 -18.04 14.11 -3.77
CA LEU A 315 -16.71 13.54 -3.60
C LEU A 315 -16.51 12.89 -2.21
N ILE A 316 -16.96 13.57 -1.16
CA ILE A 316 -16.83 13.12 0.24
C ILE A 316 -17.88 12.06 0.51
N VAL A 317 -17.45 10.81 0.75
CA VAL A 317 -18.35 9.67 1.03
C VAL A 317 -18.49 9.38 2.52
N ALA A 318 -17.53 9.83 3.33
CA ALA A 318 -17.69 9.91 4.78
C ALA A 318 -16.99 11.16 5.31
N SER A 319 -17.71 11.97 6.08
CA SER A 319 -17.10 13.13 6.74
C SER A 319 -16.34 12.67 7.99
N ILE A 320 -15.04 12.96 8.03
CA ILE A 320 -14.15 12.57 9.13
C ILE A 320 -13.37 13.83 9.52
N PRO A 321 -13.61 14.43 10.69
CA PRO A 321 -12.98 15.70 11.03
C PRO A 321 -11.48 15.56 11.30
N THR A 322 -10.74 16.65 11.13
CA THR A 322 -9.34 16.73 11.60
C THR A 322 -9.21 16.38 13.07
N GLY A 323 -8.06 15.84 13.47
CA GLY A 323 -7.84 15.40 14.85
C GLY A 323 -8.52 14.06 15.21
N SER A 324 -9.23 13.40 14.28
CA SER A 324 -9.82 12.06 14.52
C SER A 324 -8.80 10.93 14.65
N GLY A 325 -7.50 11.21 14.56
CA GLY A 325 -6.46 10.16 14.51
C GLY A 325 -6.46 9.40 13.17
N LEU A 326 -7.05 9.99 12.12
CA LEU A 326 -7.10 9.43 10.78
C LEU A 326 -5.69 9.23 10.21
N ALA A 327 -5.40 8.02 9.79
CA ALA A 327 -4.20 7.69 9.02
C ALA A 327 -4.47 7.78 7.52
N ASN A 328 -3.43 8.04 6.73
CA ASN A 328 -3.47 8.05 5.27
C ASN A 328 -2.84 6.79 4.68
N GLN A 329 -3.13 6.49 3.41
CA GLN A 329 -2.57 5.35 2.67
C GLN A 329 -2.89 4.01 3.36
N ASN A 330 -4.19 3.81 3.64
CA ASN A 330 -4.71 2.57 4.21
C ASN A 330 -5.04 1.57 3.09
N ALA A 331 -6.14 0.83 3.22
CA ALA A 331 -6.52 -0.23 2.31
C ALA A 331 -7.82 0.05 1.57
N GLN A 332 -7.91 -0.42 0.33
CA GLN A 332 -9.16 -0.64 -0.38
C GLN A 332 -9.09 -1.94 -1.18
N TYR A 333 -10.24 -2.53 -1.49
CA TYR A 333 -10.40 -3.60 -2.45
C TYR A 333 -11.74 -3.44 -3.16
N ALA A 334 -11.77 -3.63 -4.48
CA ALA A 334 -12.99 -3.49 -5.28
C ALA A 334 -13.28 -4.79 -6.02
N PHE A 335 -14.57 -5.10 -6.19
CA PHE A 335 -15.04 -6.25 -6.95
C PHE A 335 -15.47 -5.83 -8.36
N ALA A 336 -15.48 -6.79 -9.28
CA ALA A 336 -15.85 -6.54 -10.68
C ALA A 336 -17.31 -6.08 -10.87
N ASP A 337 -18.17 -6.28 -9.87
CA ASP A 337 -19.54 -5.73 -9.83
C ASP A 337 -19.57 -4.21 -9.53
N GLY A 338 -18.41 -3.59 -9.30
CA GLY A 338 -18.27 -2.16 -9.02
C GLY A 338 -18.47 -1.79 -7.54
N SER A 339 -18.70 -2.77 -6.66
CA SER A 339 -18.61 -2.54 -5.22
C SER A 339 -17.16 -2.32 -4.78
N ILE A 340 -16.98 -1.49 -3.75
CA ILE A 340 -15.66 -1.20 -3.19
C ILE A 340 -15.71 -1.19 -1.67
N HIS A 341 -14.69 -1.77 -1.06
CA HIS A 341 -14.46 -1.82 0.38
C HIS A 341 -13.20 -1.03 0.73
N ILE A 342 -13.27 -0.22 1.77
CA ILE A 342 -12.20 0.66 2.24
C ILE A 342 -12.09 0.47 3.75
N VAL A 343 -10.88 0.17 4.23
CA VAL A 343 -10.61 0.07 5.66
C VAL A 343 -9.62 1.16 6.05
N LEU A 344 -10.07 2.06 6.91
CA LEU A 344 -9.29 3.19 7.43
C LEU A 344 -9.01 3.02 8.92
N ARG A 345 -7.90 3.56 9.40
CA ARG A 345 -7.65 3.70 10.83
C ARG A 345 -8.02 5.11 11.30
N HIS A 346 -9.04 5.23 12.14
CA HIS A 346 -9.38 6.47 12.84
C HIS A 346 -10.23 6.21 14.09
N ARG A 347 -10.43 7.24 14.90
CA ARG A 347 -11.34 7.22 16.05
C ARG A 347 -12.78 7.50 15.60
N THR A 348 -13.73 6.86 16.25
CA THR A 348 -15.15 7.27 16.21
C THR A 348 -15.42 8.36 17.24
N SER A 349 -16.54 9.06 17.11
CA SER A 349 -16.95 10.09 18.07
C SER A 349 -17.02 9.51 19.49
N GLY A 350 -16.41 10.19 20.46
CA GLY A 350 -16.34 9.76 21.86
C GLY A 350 -15.26 8.70 22.17
N ALA A 351 -14.61 8.10 21.17
CA ALA A 351 -13.53 7.14 21.39
C ALA A 351 -12.20 7.84 21.70
N THR A 352 -11.42 7.27 22.63
CA THR A 352 -10.08 7.75 22.97
C THR A 352 -8.99 7.11 22.12
N THR A 353 -9.22 5.87 21.65
CA THR A 353 -8.28 5.07 20.83
C THR A 353 -8.80 4.89 19.40
N SER A 354 -7.87 4.72 18.44
CA SER A 354 -8.23 4.44 17.04
C SER A 354 -8.43 2.94 16.84
N CYS A 355 -9.35 2.58 15.95
CA CYS A 355 -9.49 1.22 15.44
C CYS A 355 -9.73 1.26 13.93
N TYR A 356 -9.85 0.10 13.31
CA TYR A 356 -10.22 0.01 11.90
C TYR A 356 -11.71 0.30 11.70
N GLN A 357 -11.99 1.05 10.64
CA GLN A 357 -13.31 1.50 10.23
C GLN A 357 -13.52 1.02 8.80
N HIS A 358 -14.51 0.17 8.59
CA HIS A 358 -14.82 -0.44 7.31
C HIS A 358 -15.95 0.35 6.66
N TYR A 359 -15.66 1.00 5.54
CA TYR A 359 -16.61 1.67 4.67
C TYR A 359 -16.75 0.87 3.39
N TRP A 360 -17.96 0.73 2.86
CA TRP A 360 -18.12 0.11 1.56
C TRP A 360 -19.23 0.75 0.76
N ARG A 361 -19.05 0.74 -0.56
CA ARG A 361 -20.04 1.13 -1.55
C ARG A 361 -20.61 -0.13 -2.17
N GLU A 362 -21.93 -0.28 -2.08
CA GLU A 362 -22.63 -1.36 -2.76
C GLU A 362 -22.68 -1.11 -4.28
N GLU A 363 -23.05 -2.13 -5.06
CA GLU A 363 -23.19 -2.05 -6.51
C GLU A 363 -24.07 -0.86 -6.95
N LYS A 364 -25.19 -0.65 -6.24
CA LYS A 364 -26.16 0.45 -6.47
C LYS A 364 -25.62 1.84 -6.14
N GLY A 365 -24.47 1.92 -5.46
CA GLY A 365 -23.79 3.16 -5.13
C GLY A 365 -24.06 3.75 -3.75
N GLU A 366 -24.80 3.03 -2.92
CA GLU A 366 -25.03 3.40 -1.52
C GLU A 366 -23.80 3.05 -0.66
N TRP A 367 -23.47 3.94 0.28
CA TRP A 367 -22.36 3.77 1.21
C TRP A 367 -22.85 3.28 2.57
N CYS A 368 -22.12 2.32 3.12
CA CYS A 368 -22.33 1.77 4.44
C CYS A 368 -21.02 1.81 5.26
N HIS A 369 -21.15 1.66 6.57
CA HIS A 369 -20.04 1.79 7.51
C HIS A 369 -20.21 0.90 8.74
N GLU A 370 -19.11 0.32 9.22
CA GLU A 370 -19.02 -0.35 10.52
C GLU A 370 -17.64 -0.13 11.17
N SER A 371 -17.59 -0.15 12.50
CA SER A 371 -16.34 -0.20 13.26
C SER A 371 -15.91 -1.65 13.50
N LEU A 372 -14.61 -1.91 13.33
CA LEU A 372 -14.04 -3.23 13.56
C LEU A 372 -13.45 -3.34 14.97
N PRO A 373 -13.45 -4.54 15.59
CA PRO A 373 -12.81 -4.78 16.88
C PRO A 373 -11.28 -4.95 16.77
N TYR A 374 -10.69 -4.54 15.65
CA TYR A 374 -9.27 -4.68 15.34
C TYR A 374 -8.61 -3.31 15.20
N ALA A 375 -7.35 -3.23 15.57
CA ALA A 375 -6.50 -2.06 15.43
C ALA A 375 -5.06 -2.50 15.16
N GLY A 376 -4.24 -1.58 14.67
CA GLY A 376 -2.84 -1.81 14.34
C GLY A 376 -2.33 -0.70 13.41
N ASP A 377 -1.30 -1.01 12.63
CA ASP A 377 -0.73 -0.17 11.58
C ASP A 377 -1.61 -0.14 10.32
N ARG A 378 -1.11 0.38 9.20
CA ARG A 378 -1.92 0.63 8.00
C ARG A 378 -2.18 -0.69 7.26
N PRO A 379 -3.45 -1.13 7.14
CA PRO A 379 -3.75 -2.48 6.70
C PRO A 379 -3.61 -2.65 5.18
N LYS A 380 -3.83 -3.87 4.72
CA LYS A 380 -4.10 -4.26 3.33
C LYS A 380 -5.39 -5.07 3.30
N LEU A 381 -6.12 -4.99 2.19
CA LEU A 381 -7.42 -5.62 2.03
C LEU A 381 -7.46 -6.35 0.69
N ILE A 382 -7.99 -7.57 0.70
CA ILE A 382 -8.25 -8.39 -0.47
C ILE A 382 -9.60 -9.09 -0.32
N GLY A 383 -10.24 -9.45 -1.43
CA GLY A 383 -11.55 -10.09 -1.43
C GLY A 383 -11.57 -11.43 -2.17
N THR A 384 -12.39 -12.35 -1.70
CA THR A 384 -12.66 -13.64 -2.36
C THR A 384 -13.88 -13.53 -3.28
N ASN A 385 -14.05 -14.47 -4.21
CA ASN A 385 -15.17 -14.44 -5.17
C ASN A 385 -16.56 -14.50 -4.50
N ASP A 386 -16.67 -15.10 -3.31
CA ASP A 386 -17.92 -15.13 -2.53
C ASP A 386 -18.17 -13.86 -1.69
N GLY A 387 -17.30 -12.85 -1.80
CA GLY A 387 -17.43 -11.56 -1.14
C GLY A 387 -16.87 -11.51 0.29
N ARG A 388 -16.15 -12.55 0.74
CA ARG A 388 -15.37 -12.45 1.98
C ARG A 388 -14.21 -11.49 1.76
N LEU A 389 -13.80 -10.84 2.84
CA LEU A 389 -12.65 -9.95 2.87
C LEU A 389 -11.57 -10.54 3.78
N LEU A 390 -10.30 -10.40 3.40
CA LEU A 390 -9.18 -10.61 4.31
C LEU A 390 -8.48 -9.27 4.54
N LEU A 391 -8.42 -8.89 5.81
CA LEU A 391 -7.69 -7.74 6.31
C LEU A 391 -6.34 -8.22 6.85
N VAL A 392 -5.27 -7.80 6.21
CA VAL A 392 -3.90 -8.10 6.62
C VAL A 392 -3.31 -6.85 7.26
N TYR A 393 -2.79 -6.97 8.48
CA TYR A 393 -2.25 -5.82 9.21
C TYR A 393 -1.11 -6.21 10.14
N THR A 394 -0.33 -5.22 10.53
CA THR A 394 0.73 -5.37 11.54
C THR A 394 0.28 -4.69 12.83
N ASP A 395 0.60 -5.26 13.98
CA ASP A 395 0.50 -4.59 15.28
C ASP A 395 1.67 -5.08 16.16
N ASP A 396 2.34 -4.15 16.84
CA ASP A 396 3.54 -4.43 17.64
C ASP A 396 4.56 -5.34 16.90
N GLU A 397 4.86 -4.99 15.65
CA GLU A 397 5.82 -5.70 14.78
C GLU A 397 5.44 -7.17 14.47
N GLN A 398 4.18 -7.54 14.67
CA GLN A 398 3.65 -8.87 14.33
C GLN A 398 2.55 -8.79 13.26
N LEU A 399 2.56 -9.75 12.34
CA LEU A 399 1.51 -9.91 11.34
C LEU A 399 0.24 -10.50 11.95
N PHE A 400 -0.91 -9.95 11.56
CA PHE A 400 -2.23 -10.47 11.84
C PHE A 400 -3.09 -10.49 10.58
N ILE A 401 -4.05 -11.43 10.56
CA ILE A 401 -5.05 -11.53 9.51
C ILE A 401 -6.43 -11.64 10.16
N ALA A 402 -7.40 -10.90 9.67
CA ALA A 402 -8.81 -11.05 10.02
C ALA A 402 -9.64 -11.30 8.76
N ALA A 403 -10.62 -12.18 8.84
CA ALA A 403 -11.55 -12.48 7.77
C ALA A 403 -12.92 -11.88 8.08
N GLY A 404 -13.48 -11.12 7.14
CA GLY A 404 -14.84 -10.59 7.18
C GLY A 404 -15.75 -11.44 6.32
N GLN A 405 -16.75 -12.10 6.92
CA GLN A 405 -17.80 -12.82 6.22
C GLN A 405 -19.02 -11.91 6.00
N PRO A 406 -19.45 -11.65 4.75
CA PRO A 406 -20.67 -10.88 4.51
C PRO A 406 -21.91 -11.66 4.98
N ASN A 407 -22.91 -10.94 5.48
CA ASN A 407 -24.26 -11.48 5.59
C ASN A 407 -24.90 -11.67 4.20
N SER A 408 -26.06 -12.34 4.12
CA SER A 408 -26.73 -12.63 2.84
C SER A 408 -27.11 -11.39 2.03
N ARG A 409 -27.27 -10.24 2.69
CA ARG A 409 -27.59 -8.95 2.06
C ARG A 409 -26.36 -8.10 1.74
N ARG A 410 -25.15 -8.55 2.10
CA ARG A 410 -23.90 -7.77 2.02
C ARG A 410 -24.01 -6.38 2.67
N SER A 411 -24.80 -6.29 3.73
CA SER A 411 -25.03 -5.05 4.49
C SER A 411 -24.22 -5.00 5.80
N ARG A 412 -23.45 -6.04 6.10
CA ARG A 412 -22.61 -6.18 7.30
C ARG A 412 -21.62 -7.33 7.13
N TRP A 413 -20.44 -7.22 7.73
CA TRP A 413 -19.45 -8.29 7.78
C TRP A 413 -19.27 -8.78 9.23
N ARG A 414 -19.25 -10.09 9.41
CA ARG A 414 -18.82 -10.72 10.65
C ARG A 414 -17.32 -10.97 10.57
N TRP A 415 -16.55 -10.25 11.38
CA TRP A 415 -15.11 -10.37 11.37
C TRP A 415 -14.60 -11.34 12.44
N THR A 416 -13.64 -12.18 12.06
CA THR A 416 -12.95 -13.14 12.94
C THR A 416 -11.46 -13.18 12.64
N GLY A 417 -10.64 -13.38 13.67
CA GLY A 417 -9.19 -13.54 13.50
C GLY A 417 -8.88 -14.84 12.75
N VAL A 418 -7.90 -14.79 11.85
CA VAL A 418 -7.38 -15.93 11.08
C VAL A 418 -6.05 -16.32 11.69
N ALA A 419 -5.95 -17.55 12.18
CA ALA A 419 -4.71 -18.05 12.77
C ALA A 419 -3.63 -18.24 11.70
N LEU A 420 -2.46 -17.64 11.92
CA LEU A 420 -1.27 -17.93 11.14
C LEU A 420 -0.70 -19.30 11.55
N PRO A 421 -0.10 -20.07 10.62
CA PRO A 421 0.56 -21.34 10.94
C PRO A 421 1.70 -21.19 11.97
N ALA A 422 2.35 -20.03 11.99
CA ALA A 422 3.39 -19.66 12.93
C ALA A 422 3.40 -18.13 13.11
N PRO A 423 3.95 -17.60 14.22
CA PRO A 423 4.22 -16.17 14.37
C PRO A 423 5.05 -15.63 13.22
N HIS A 424 4.79 -14.38 12.82
CA HIS A 424 5.46 -13.74 11.69
C HIS A 424 5.79 -12.30 12.07
N SER A 425 7.03 -12.08 12.51
CA SER A 425 7.59 -10.75 12.80
C SER A 425 7.78 -9.96 11.50
N ILE A 426 7.44 -8.68 11.54
CA ILE A 426 7.57 -7.73 10.44
C ILE A 426 8.12 -6.41 10.97
N TYR A 427 9.28 -6.03 10.46
CA TYR A 427 9.81 -4.68 10.58
C TYR A 427 9.19 -3.79 9.50
N GLY A 428 8.24 -2.95 9.89
CA GLY A 428 7.48 -2.10 8.99
C GLY A 428 6.05 -2.58 8.74
N ASP A 429 5.59 -2.47 7.49
CA ASP A 429 4.22 -2.84 7.08
C ASP A 429 4.27 -4.04 6.12
N ALA A 430 3.29 -4.94 6.24
CA ALA A 430 3.04 -5.97 5.23
C ALA A 430 2.56 -5.34 3.90
N VAL A 431 3.10 -5.82 2.78
CA VAL A 431 2.65 -5.47 1.42
C VAL A 431 2.26 -6.73 0.65
N LEU A 432 1.19 -6.65 -0.14
CA LEU A 432 0.60 -7.82 -0.82
C LEU A 432 0.83 -7.79 -2.32
N ASP A 433 0.98 -8.98 -2.91
CA ASP A 433 0.78 -9.19 -4.35
C ASP A 433 -0.71 -9.41 -4.64
N VAL A 434 -1.46 -8.32 -4.80
CA VAL A 434 -2.92 -8.38 -5.04
C VAL A 434 -3.24 -9.14 -6.33
N ARG A 435 -2.39 -9.04 -7.36
CA ARG A 435 -2.62 -9.72 -8.62
C ARG A 435 -2.49 -11.24 -8.48
N ARG A 436 -1.48 -11.72 -7.75
CA ARG A 436 -1.34 -13.15 -7.44
C ARG A 436 -2.51 -13.67 -6.60
N TRP A 437 -3.03 -12.86 -5.69
CA TRP A 437 -4.27 -13.21 -4.99
C TRP A 437 -5.45 -13.36 -5.96
N GLU A 438 -5.63 -12.43 -6.90
CA GLU A 438 -6.76 -12.44 -7.83
C GLU A 438 -6.72 -13.62 -8.80
N VAL A 439 -5.53 -13.94 -9.33
CA VAL A 439 -5.32 -14.98 -10.35
C VAL A 439 -5.12 -16.36 -9.73
N ASP A 440 -4.18 -16.50 -8.79
CA ASP A 440 -3.73 -17.81 -8.29
C ASP A 440 -4.39 -18.19 -6.96
N LYS A 441 -5.14 -17.27 -6.35
CA LYS A 441 -5.72 -17.42 -5.00
C LYS A 441 -4.65 -17.71 -3.92
N VAL A 442 -3.46 -17.13 -4.11
CA VAL A 442 -2.34 -17.20 -3.17
C VAL A 442 -2.12 -15.82 -2.55
N LEU A 443 -2.13 -15.76 -1.22
CA LEU A 443 -1.77 -14.58 -0.45
C LEU A 443 -0.25 -14.53 -0.31
N SER A 444 0.42 -13.73 -1.15
CA SER A 444 1.84 -13.42 -1.00
C SER A 444 2.04 -12.15 -0.16
N ILE A 445 2.83 -12.27 0.89
CA ILE A 445 3.16 -11.18 1.81
C ILE A 445 4.65 -10.86 1.67
N TYR A 446 4.94 -9.65 1.21
CA TYR A 446 6.27 -9.03 1.26
C TYR A 446 6.48 -8.39 2.62
N SER A 447 7.52 -8.81 3.33
CA SER A 447 7.85 -8.30 4.66
C SER A 447 9.34 -8.43 4.94
N GLN A 448 9.90 -7.44 5.62
CA GLN A 448 11.26 -7.51 6.16
C GLN A 448 11.19 -7.90 7.64
N GLU A 449 12.11 -8.75 8.10
CA GLU A 449 12.20 -9.15 9.51
C GLU A 449 12.81 -8.04 10.36
N GLU A 450 12.52 -8.07 11.67
CA GLU A 450 13.27 -7.28 12.64
C GLU A 450 14.77 -7.59 12.57
N PRO A 451 15.64 -6.57 12.64
CA PRO A 451 17.06 -6.80 12.71
C PRO A 451 17.45 -7.46 14.02
N ALA A 452 18.53 -8.24 14.01
CA ALA A 452 19.04 -8.93 15.21
C ALA A 452 19.30 -7.98 16.40
N ALA A 453 19.57 -6.71 16.11
CA ALA A 453 19.57 -5.63 17.07
C ALA A 453 19.26 -4.29 16.39
N GLU A 454 18.47 -3.45 17.06
CA GLU A 454 18.33 -2.05 16.66
C GLU A 454 19.53 -1.24 17.10
N LEU A 455 20.14 -0.53 16.14
CA LEU A 455 21.24 0.40 16.44
C LEU A 455 20.68 1.78 16.76
N GLN A 456 21.26 2.45 17.75
CA GLN A 456 20.98 3.84 18.08
C GLN A 456 22.21 4.70 17.84
N THR A 457 22.00 5.92 17.33
CA THR A 457 23.07 6.90 17.13
C THR A 457 22.59 8.30 17.50
N ALA A 458 23.50 9.07 18.11
CA ALA A 458 23.30 10.51 18.34
C ALA A 458 23.90 11.36 17.21
N GLN A 459 24.60 10.74 16.26
CA GLN A 459 25.26 11.46 15.18
C GLN A 459 24.26 12.07 14.20
N PRO A 460 24.57 13.26 13.64
CA PRO A 460 23.69 13.93 12.69
C PRO A 460 23.66 13.29 11.29
N GLU A 461 24.70 12.55 10.92
CA GLU A 461 24.78 11.85 9.62
C GLU A 461 23.94 10.58 9.55
N THR A 462 23.68 10.12 8.32
CA THR A 462 23.02 8.84 8.05
C THR A 462 23.88 7.69 8.52
N LEU A 463 23.28 6.79 9.32
CA LEU A 463 23.89 5.54 9.73
C LEU A 463 22.93 4.39 9.42
N ASP A 464 23.46 3.32 8.84
CA ASP A 464 22.72 2.09 8.59
C ASP A 464 22.48 1.33 9.90
N GLY A 465 21.32 0.69 9.99
CA GLY A 465 21.04 -0.28 11.04
C GLY A 465 21.70 -1.62 10.71
N MET A 466 21.49 -2.62 11.57
CA MET A 466 21.83 -3.99 11.23
C MET A 466 20.90 -4.44 10.09
N PRO A 467 21.42 -4.92 8.94
CA PRO A 467 20.55 -5.39 7.88
C PRO A 467 19.77 -6.63 8.32
N SER A 468 18.64 -6.89 7.69
CA SER A 468 17.79 -8.02 8.05
C SER A 468 17.17 -8.73 6.83
N PRO A 469 16.74 -10.00 6.99
CA PRO A 469 16.14 -10.74 5.90
C PRO A 469 14.85 -10.09 5.39
N LEU A 470 14.76 -9.97 4.07
CA LEU A 470 13.55 -9.62 3.35
C LEU A 470 12.92 -10.87 2.77
N ASN A 471 11.64 -11.11 3.08
CA ASN A 471 10.94 -12.33 2.75
C ASN A 471 9.73 -12.08 1.86
N VAL A 472 9.37 -13.12 1.11
CA VAL A 472 8.01 -13.33 0.62
C VAL A 472 7.46 -14.61 1.22
N VAL A 473 6.30 -14.49 1.87
CA VAL A 473 5.59 -15.62 2.48
C VAL A 473 4.26 -15.84 1.78
N ASP A 474 4.08 -17.04 1.24
CA ASP A 474 2.93 -17.44 0.45
C ASP A 474 1.99 -18.33 1.25
N TYR A 475 0.73 -17.94 1.33
CA TYR A 475 -0.32 -18.71 1.97
C TYR A 475 -1.46 -19.05 1.01
N ARG A 476 -2.07 -20.20 1.22
CA ARG A 476 -3.38 -20.56 0.64
C ARG A 476 -4.45 -20.50 1.71
N LEU A 477 -5.60 -19.92 1.39
CA LEU A 477 -6.78 -19.99 2.26
C LEU A 477 -7.37 -21.41 2.19
N ILE A 478 -7.50 -22.07 3.33
CA ILE A 478 -8.20 -23.35 3.44
C ILE A 478 -9.69 -23.03 3.51
N GLU A 479 -10.44 -23.44 2.50
CA GLU A 479 -11.89 -23.33 2.54
C GLU A 479 -12.42 -24.31 3.58
N THR A 480 -12.73 -23.82 4.78
CA THR A 480 -13.55 -24.58 5.73
C THR A 480 -14.98 -24.59 5.21
N GLU A 481 -15.59 -25.78 5.10
CA GLU A 481 -17.00 -25.92 4.74
C GLU A 481 -17.85 -24.88 5.50
N ALA A 482 -18.71 -24.18 4.75
CA ALA A 482 -19.59 -23.18 5.33
C ALA A 482 -20.38 -23.79 6.49
N PHE A 483 -20.38 -23.12 7.64
CA PHE A 483 -21.27 -23.47 8.75
C PHE A 483 -22.70 -23.64 8.20
N PRO A 484 -23.44 -24.71 8.57
CA PRO A 484 -24.82 -24.90 8.13
C PRO A 484 -25.63 -23.63 8.43
N LYS A 485 -26.46 -23.24 7.44
CA LYS A 485 -27.28 -22.03 7.42
C LYS A 485 -28.14 -21.83 8.66
#